data_AF-A0A7J6SKW1-F1
#
_entry.id   AF-A0A7J6SKW1-F1
#
_cell.length_a   1.000
_cell.length_b   1.000
_cell.length_c   1.000
_cell.angle_alpha   90.00
_cell.angle_beta   90.00
_cell.angle_gamma   90.00
#
_symmetry.space_group_name_H-M   'P 1'
#
loop_
_entity.id
_entity.type
_entity.pdbx_description
1 polymer ?
#
loop_
_entity_poly.entity_id
_entity_poly.type
_entity_poly.pdbx_seq_one_letter_code
_entity_poly.pdbx_strand_id
1 'polypeptide(L)'
;MVNPLLSLAHPGVYGIPMLVLVGWRGEPGVKDEPQHKIMGKLQAGIIQAMDLACTELPTENTEALEALEAAAAQSMESKSPHLLLVRKDTFSRYTLETAVDYDHTLPMTRENAIRVVLKSGGDQATY
;
A
#
# COMPACT_ATOMS: atom_id res chain seq x y z
N MET A 1 -6.72 -1.67 -9.94
CA MET A 1 -5.85 -1.80 -8.75
C MET A 1 -5.73 -3.23 -8.24
N VAL A 2 -6.77 -4.07 -8.38
CA VAL A 2 -6.72 -5.48 -7.93
C VAL A 2 -5.68 -6.32 -8.69
N ASN A 3 -5.64 -6.18 -10.02
CA ASN A 3 -4.78 -7.02 -10.87
C ASN A 3 -3.27 -6.85 -10.58
N PRO A 4 -2.69 -5.63 -10.48
CA PRO A 4 -1.27 -5.49 -10.13
C PRO A 4 -0.88 -6.15 -8.81
N LEU A 5 -1.75 -6.07 -7.78
CA LEU A 5 -1.47 -6.67 -6.48
C LEU A 5 -1.52 -8.20 -6.53
N LEU A 6 -2.59 -8.78 -7.09
CA LEU A 6 -2.76 -10.23 -7.14
C LEU A 6 -1.76 -10.89 -8.09
N SER A 7 -1.51 -10.30 -9.26
CA SER A 7 -0.54 -10.84 -10.23
C SER A 7 0.90 -10.79 -9.71
N LEU A 8 1.20 -9.92 -8.75
CA LEU A 8 2.53 -9.83 -8.14
C LEU A 8 2.66 -10.72 -6.90
N ALA A 9 1.63 -10.87 -6.09
CA ALA A 9 1.80 -11.37 -4.73
C ALA A 9 0.92 -12.54 -4.33
N HIS A 10 -0.03 -12.94 -5.18
CA HIS A 10 -0.80 -14.16 -4.91
C HIS A 10 0.14 -15.38 -4.83
N PRO A 11 -0.04 -16.29 -3.85
CA PRO A 11 0.82 -17.48 -3.69
C PRO A 11 0.89 -18.38 -4.92
N GLY A 12 -0.19 -18.41 -5.71
CA GLY A 12 -0.25 -19.12 -6.99
C GLY A 12 0.52 -18.46 -8.15
N VAL A 13 1.17 -17.31 -7.94
CA VAL A 13 1.98 -16.61 -8.95
C VAL A 13 3.42 -16.43 -8.45
N TYR A 14 3.77 -15.31 -7.82
CA TYR A 14 5.11 -15.09 -7.25
C TYR A 14 5.15 -15.17 -5.72
N GLY A 15 4.00 -15.11 -5.03
CA GLY A 15 3.91 -15.26 -3.58
C GLY A 15 4.78 -14.29 -2.78
N ILE A 16 4.87 -13.03 -3.22
CA ILE A 16 5.69 -12.00 -2.55
C ILE A 16 4.98 -11.54 -1.26
N PRO A 17 5.57 -11.75 -0.07
CA PRO A 17 5.02 -11.23 1.18
C PRO A 17 5.04 -9.70 1.19
N MET A 18 3.93 -9.08 1.60
CA MET A 18 3.79 -7.62 1.63
C MET A 18 2.79 -7.19 2.70
N LEU A 19 3.10 -6.08 3.36
CA LEU A 19 2.11 -5.31 4.12
C LEU A 19 1.56 -4.20 3.24
N VAL A 20 0.24 -4.14 3.11
CA VAL A 20 -0.43 -3.16 2.25
C VAL A 20 -1.36 -2.30 3.11
N LEU A 21 -0.98 -1.04 3.32
CA LEU A 21 -1.85 -0.08 3.99
C LEU A 21 -2.92 0.42 3.02
N VAL A 22 -4.18 0.29 3.41
CA VAL A 22 -5.34 0.67 2.60
C VAL A 22 -6.24 1.60 3.40
N GLY A 23 -6.41 2.84 2.96
CA GLY A 23 -7.35 3.78 3.60
C GLY A 23 -8.82 3.45 3.27
N TRP A 24 -9.68 3.43 4.28
CA TRP A 24 -11.12 3.18 4.11
C TRP A 24 -11.89 4.48 3.80
N ARG A 25 -11.83 4.89 2.54
CA ARG A 25 -12.62 6.03 2.03
C ARG A 25 -14.09 5.63 1.89
N GLY A 26 -15.00 6.50 2.32
CA GLY A 26 -16.45 6.26 2.27
C GLY A 26 -16.96 5.17 3.22
N GLU A 27 -16.24 4.92 4.32
CA GLU A 27 -16.62 3.98 5.37
C GLU A 27 -18.11 4.16 5.78
N PRO A 28 -18.91 3.08 5.84
CA PRO A 28 -20.32 3.17 6.23
C PRO A 28 -20.51 3.82 7.61
N GLY A 29 -21.36 4.84 7.68
CA GLY A 29 -21.61 5.59 8.91
C GLY A 29 -20.64 6.75 9.16
N VAL A 30 -19.55 6.87 8.39
CA VAL A 30 -18.59 7.97 8.48
C VAL A 30 -18.83 8.99 7.37
N LYS A 31 -18.81 10.29 7.72
CA LYS A 31 -18.99 11.37 6.74
C LYS A 31 -17.74 11.49 5.87
N ASP A 32 -17.94 11.34 4.56
CA ASP A 32 -16.95 11.50 3.51
C ASP A 32 -17.59 12.14 2.27
N GLU A 33 -16.79 12.48 1.27
CA GLU A 33 -17.26 13.09 0.02
C GLU A 33 -18.21 12.14 -0.75
N PRO A 34 -19.24 12.66 -1.44
CA PRO A 34 -20.29 11.84 -2.05
C PRO A 34 -19.79 10.71 -2.96
N GLN A 35 -18.71 10.96 -3.71
CA GLN A 35 -18.11 10.00 -4.62
C GLN A 35 -17.43 8.82 -3.92
N HIS A 36 -17.06 8.95 -2.65
CA HIS A 36 -16.41 7.87 -1.89
C HIS A 36 -17.40 6.83 -1.37
N LYS A 37 -18.68 7.18 -1.20
CA LYS A 37 -19.70 6.33 -0.54
C LYS A 37 -19.89 4.97 -1.19
N ILE A 38 -19.90 4.94 -2.53
CA ILE A 38 -20.15 3.69 -3.27
C ILE A 38 -18.98 2.73 -3.07
N MET A 39 -17.75 3.21 -3.22
CA MET A 39 -16.55 2.39 -3.02
C MET A 39 -16.41 1.94 -1.57
N GLY A 40 -16.61 2.84 -0.60
CA GLY A 40 -16.47 2.49 0.81
C GLY A 40 -17.46 1.44 1.31
N LYS A 41 -18.68 1.40 0.74
CA LYS A 41 -19.65 0.31 0.99
C LYS A 41 -19.18 -1.04 0.42
N LEU A 42 -18.49 -1.02 -0.72
CA LEU A 42 -18.03 -2.24 -1.40
C LEU A 42 -16.69 -2.77 -0.87
N GLN A 43 -15.92 -1.94 -0.16
CA GLN A 43 -14.57 -2.22 0.30
C GLN A 43 -14.42 -3.59 0.98
N ALA A 44 -15.28 -3.91 1.95
CA ALA A 44 -15.23 -5.18 2.67
C ALA A 44 -15.47 -6.38 1.74
N GLY A 45 -16.41 -6.27 0.80
CA GLY A 45 -16.69 -7.30 -0.19
C GLY A 45 -15.56 -7.47 -1.20
N ILE A 46 -14.88 -6.39 -1.57
CA ILE A 46 -13.69 -6.45 -2.44
C ILE A 46 -12.55 -7.18 -1.73
N ILE A 47 -12.28 -6.83 -0.47
CA ILE A 47 -11.25 -7.49 0.34
C ILE A 47 -11.55 -8.99 0.47
N GLN A 48 -12.81 -9.32 0.78
CA GLN A 48 -13.25 -10.72 0.87
C GLN A 48 -13.10 -11.46 -0.47
N ALA A 49 -13.44 -10.83 -1.59
CA ALA A 49 -13.31 -11.43 -2.92
C ALA A 49 -11.85 -11.64 -3.36
N MET A 50 -10.91 -10.90 -2.78
CA MET A 50 -9.48 -11.06 -3.04
C MET A 50 -8.85 -12.20 -2.23
N ASP A 51 -9.56 -12.75 -1.25
CA ASP A 51 -9.07 -13.80 -0.33
C ASP A 51 -7.73 -13.45 0.33
N LEU A 52 -7.61 -12.18 0.75
CA LEU A 52 -6.44 -11.67 1.45
C LEU A 52 -6.74 -11.49 2.93
N ALA A 53 -5.75 -11.81 3.77
CA ALA A 53 -5.82 -11.49 5.18
C ALA A 53 -5.89 -9.96 5.36
N CYS A 54 -6.75 -9.52 6.28
CA CYS A 54 -6.96 -8.10 6.52
C CYS A 54 -7.21 -7.85 8.01
N THR A 55 -6.51 -6.87 8.55
CA THR A 55 -6.68 -6.39 9.94
C THR A 55 -6.92 -4.89 9.91
N GLU A 56 -7.86 -4.41 10.72
CA GLU A 56 -8.02 -2.96 10.92
C GLU A 56 -6.85 -2.45 11.77
N LEU A 57 -6.22 -1.35 11.36
CA LEU A 57 -5.10 -0.78 12.10
C LEU A 57 -5.63 -0.05 13.35
N PRO A 58 -5.23 -0.47 14.57
CA PRO A 58 -5.58 0.23 15.80
C PRO A 58 -5.06 1.67 15.83
N THR A 59 -5.72 2.53 16.60
CA THR A 59 -5.30 3.92 16.80
C THR A 59 -4.30 4.10 17.93
N GLU A 60 -4.24 3.16 18.88
CA GLU A 60 -3.23 3.15 19.94
C GLU A 60 -1.90 2.61 19.40
N ASN A 61 -0.81 3.32 19.70
CA ASN A 61 0.49 3.03 19.07
C ASN A 61 1.04 1.64 19.41
N THR A 62 0.83 1.18 20.64
CA THR A 62 1.28 -0.16 21.08
C THR A 62 0.49 -1.25 20.37
N GLU A 63 -0.83 -1.12 20.30
CA GLU A 63 -1.71 -2.06 19.61
C GLU A 63 -1.45 -2.06 18.09
N ALA A 64 -1.18 -0.88 17.53
CA ALA A 64 -0.82 -0.74 16.11
C ALA A 64 0.49 -1.44 15.77
N LEU A 65 1.49 -1.36 16.66
CA LEU A 65 2.75 -2.06 16.50
C LEU A 65 2.55 -3.58 16.57
N GLU A 66 1.79 -4.07 17.56
CA GLU A 66 1.46 -5.49 17.69
C GLU A 66 0.72 -6.02 16.45
N ALA A 67 -0.27 -5.27 15.95
CA ALA A 67 -1.01 -5.62 14.74
C ALA A 67 -0.09 -5.65 13.51
N LEU A 68 0.88 -4.73 13.42
CA LEU A 68 1.85 -4.68 12.33
C LEU A 68 2.79 -5.89 12.35
N GLU A 69 3.31 -6.24 13.52
CA GLU A 69 4.19 -7.40 13.70
C GLU A 69 3.47 -8.72 13.40
N ALA A 70 2.24 -8.87 13.89
CA ALA A 70 1.40 -10.04 13.60
C ALA A 70 1.07 -10.16 12.11
N ALA A 71 0.71 -9.05 11.47
CA ALA A 71 0.47 -9.00 10.02
C ALA A 71 1.73 -9.37 9.23
N ALA A 72 2.90 -8.89 9.65
CA ALA A 72 4.18 -9.18 9.01
C ALA A 72 4.50 -10.67 9.09
N ALA A 73 4.40 -11.25 10.28
CA ALA A 73 4.62 -12.68 10.50
C ALA A 73 3.67 -13.52 9.64
N GLN A 74 2.37 -13.19 9.65
CA GLN A 74 1.36 -13.90 8.86
C GLN A 74 1.61 -13.80 7.35
N SER A 75 1.99 -12.62 6.84
CA SER A 75 2.30 -12.43 5.43
C SER A 75 3.51 -13.26 4.99
N MET A 76 4.56 -13.30 5.82
CA MET A 76 5.76 -14.10 5.58
C MET A 76 5.46 -15.60 5.57
N GLU A 77 4.66 -16.08 6.51
CA GLU A 77 4.26 -17.49 6.61
C GLU A 77 3.41 -17.93 5.41
N SER A 78 2.40 -17.12 5.07
CA SER A 78 1.44 -17.43 4.00
C SER A 78 1.94 -17.13 2.59
N LYS A 79 3.08 -16.43 2.45
CA LYS A 79 3.60 -15.93 1.16
C LYS A 79 2.54 -15.14 0.38
N SER A 80 1.77 -14.34 1.10
CA SER A 80 0.62 -13.60 0.58
C SER A 80 0.56 -12.21 1.21
N PRO A 81 -0.02 -11.20 0.56
CA PRO A 81 -0.23 -9.90 1.18
C PRO A 81 -1.11 -9.96 2.43
N HIS A 82 -0.78 -9.11 3.41
CA HIS A 82 -1.68 -8.76 4.50
C HIS A 82 -2.10 -7.30 4.35
N LEU A 83 -3.41 -7.07 4.33
CA LEU A 83 -3.98 -5.73 4.25
C LEU A 83 -4.12 -5.13 5.65
N LEU A 84 -3.65 -3.89 5.82
CA LEU A 84 -3.90 -3.08 7.01
C LEU A 84 -4.91 -2.01 6.63
N LEU A 85 -6.15 -2.18 7.09
CA LEU A 85 -7.24 -1.27 6.78
C LEU A 85 -7.21 -0.09 7.75
N VAL A 86 -6.97 1.10 7.21
CA VAL A 86 -6.79 2.34 7.97
C VAL A 86 -8.10 3.14 7.92
N ARG A 87 -8.73 3.33 9.08
CA ARG A 87 -9.94 4.17 9.19
C ARG A 87 -9.58 5.66 9.10
N LYS A 88 -10.62 6.48 8.98
CA LYS A 88 -10.44 7.92 9.07
C LYS A 88 -9.90 8.30 10.46
N ASP A 89 -9.04 9.31 10.50
CA ASP A 89 -8.47 9.88 11.73
C ASP A 89 -7.56 8.92 12.53
N THR A 90 -7.10 7.81 11.93
CA THR A 90 -6.10 6.90 12.54
C THR A 90 -4.72 7.56 12.70
N PHE A 91 -4.30 8.38 11.73
CA PHE A 91 -3.02 9.09 11.81
C PHE A 91 -3.22 10.53 12.27
N SER A 92 -2.34 11.00 13.16
CA SER A 92 -2.30 12.39 13.58
C SER A 92 -1.86 13.29 12.41
N ARG A 93 -2.24 14.58 12.50
CA ARG A 93 -1.80 15.56 11.50
C ARG A 93 -0.29 15.68 11.55
N TYR A 94 0.37 15.31 10.46
CA TYR A 94 1.79 15.52 10.29
C TYR A 94 2.05 16.91 9.69
N THR A 95 2.88 17.71 10.35
CA THR A 95 3.42 18.94 9.78
C THR A 95 4.85 18.62 9.35
N LEU A 96 5.19 18.89 8.09
CA LEU A 96 6.55 18.71 7.60
C LEU A 96 7.49 19.62 8.41
N GLU A 97 8.35 19.04 9.25
CA GLU A 97 9.22 19.81 10.15
C GLU A 97 10.38 20.49 9.42
N THR A 98 10.67 20.04 8.21
CA THR A 98 11.59 20.67 7.27
C THR A 98 11.05 20.41 5.88
N ALA A 99 10.80 21.47 5.11
CA ALA A 99 11.05 21.34 3.68
C ALA A 99 12.52 20.91 3.62
N VAL A 100 12.77 19.63 3.38
CA VAL A 100 14.11 19.19 2.99
C VAL A 100 14.41 20.14 1.84
N ASP A 101 15.32 21.07 2.06
CA ASP A 101 15.90 21.87 1.00
C ASP A 101 16.41 20.80 0.06
N TYR A 102 15.64 20.52 -1.01
CA TYR A 102 15.92 19.39 -1.89
C TYR A 102 17.34 19.65 -2.29
N ASP A 103 18.25 18.81 -1.79
CA ASP A 103 19.66 19.09 -1.93
C ASP A 103 19.91 19.11 -3.44
N HIS A 104 20.04 20.32 -3.99
CA HIS A 104 20.25 20.53 -5.41
C HIS A 104 21.60 19.95 -5.84
N THR A 105 22.39 19.42 -4.90
CA THR A 105 23.59 18.62 -5.15
C THR A 105 23.32 17.12 -5.36
N LEU A 106 22.09 16.62 -5.15
CA LEU A 106 21.72 15.26 -5.56
C LEU A 106 21.94 15.14 -7.09
N PRO A 107 22.91 14.33 -7.53
CA PRO A 107 23.46 14.44 -8.88
C PRO A 107 22.52 13.89 -9.97
N MET A 108 21.43 13.22 -9.56
CA MET A 108 20.59 12.45 -10.45
C MET A 108 19.19 13.05 -10.55
N THR A 109 18.98 13.84 -11.61
CA THR A 109 17.64 14.29 -12.00
C THR A 109 16.79 13.12 -12.47
N ARG A 110 15.46 13.32 -12.51
CA ARG A 110 14.52 12.34 -13.08
C ARG A 110 14.94 11.94 -14.50
N GLU A 111 15.29 12.91 -15.33
CA GLU A 111 15.72 12.70 -16.71
C GLU A 111 17.00 11.87 -16.77
N ASN A 112 17.97 12.15 -15.91
CA ASN A 112 19.22 11.39 -15.86
C ASN A 112 19.00 9.97 -15.36
N ALA A 113 18.14 9.76 -14.35
CA ALA A 113 17.76 8.44 -13.88
C ALA A 113 17.11 7.61 -14.99
N ILE A 114 16.13 8.17 -15.71
CA ILE A 114 15.49 7.51 -16.85
C ILE A 114 16.53 7.17 -17.93
N ARG A 115 17.44 8.11 -18.24
CA ARG A 115 18.48 7.91 -19.25
C ARG A 115 19.47 6.80 -18.85
N VAL A 116 19.80 6.67 -17.57
CA VAL A 116 20.63 5.56 -17.05
C VAL A 116 19.88 4.24 -17.21
N VAL A 117 18.62 4.14 -16.76
CA VAL A 117 17.82 2.92 -16.88
C VAL A 117 17.67 2.46 -18.33
N LEU A 118 17.39 3.39 -19.25
CA LEU A 118 17.28 3.09 -20.69
C LEU A 118 18.60 2.62 -21.30
N LYS A 119 19.75 3.17 -20.86
CA LYS A 119 21.07 2.70 -21.31
C LYS A 119 21.43 1.31 -20.75
N SER A 120 20.98 1.00 -19.54
CA SER A 120 21.21 -0.29 -18.89
C SER A 120 20.35 -1.41 -19.46
N GLY A 121 19.13 -1.08 -19.90
CA GLY A 121 18.15 -2.04 -20.46
C GLY A 121 18.31 -2.24 -21.96
N GLY A 122 19.54 -2.49 -22.44
CA GLY A 122 19.88 -2.56 -23.87
C GLY A 122 18.88 -3.33 -24.74
N ASP A 123 18.73 -2.87 -26.00
CA ASP A 123 17.85 -3.34 -27.09
C ASP A 123 17.44 -4.83 -27.05
N GLN A 124 16.58 -5.19 -26.11
CA GLN A 124 15.90 -6.47 -26.02
C GLN A 124 14.41 -6.20 -25.80
N ALA A 125 13.86 -5.25 -26.57
CA ALA A 125 12.43 -5.17 -26.83
C ALA A 125 12.16 -5.80 -28.20
N THR A 126 12.28 -7.13 -28.26
CA THR A 126 11.60 -7.95 -29.28
C THR A 126 10.59 -8.78 -28.53
N TYR A 127 9.34 -8.33 -28.45
CA TYR A 127 8.10 -9.13 -28.42
C TYR A 127 6.91 -8.20 -28.68
#